data_AF-A0A382CKT0-F1
#
_entry.id   AF-A0A382CKT0-F1
#
_cell.length_a   1.000
_cell.length_b   1.000
_cell.length_c   1.000
_cell.angle_alpha   90.00
_cell.angle_beta   90.00
_cell.angle_gamma   90.00
#
_symmetry.space_group_name_H-M   'P 1'
#
loop_
_entity.id
_entity.type
_entity.pdbx_description
1 polymer ?
#
loop_
_entity_poly.entity_id
_entity_poly.type
_entity_poly.pdbx_seq_one_letter_code
_entity_poly.pdbx_strand_id
1 'polypeptide(L)'
;MQNYKVHGLSEIMIFHCDMDKDAFFQMERREYSDFIDDKFASESYQAFILRESYSDNGLILDFKIGDGNEIKCNVEYSEENLLPAIEENKIRLVCWEMLEETNATVDIPDNISELTLKIKGNTYGCMDDWGNKAFEAYSFFAGNEDKNLFFESESFGNTEEKLFY
;
A
#
# COMPACT_ATOMS: atom_id res chain seq x y z
N MET A 1 -17.10 20.24 3.41
CA MET A 1 -16.16 19.16 3.04
C MET A 1 -15.72 19.47 1.63
N GLN A 2 -14.41 19.50 1.43
CA GLN A 2 -13.79 19.75 0.14
C GLN A 2 -12.99 18.51 -0.25
N ASN A 3 -13.17 18.06 -1.48
CA ASN A 3 -12.41 16.96 -2.06
C ASN A 3 -11.06 17.48 -2.54
N TYR A 4 -9.99 16.86 -2.07
CA TYR A 4 -8.62 17.22 -2.44
C TYR A 4 -7.94 16.06 -3.14
N LYS A 5 -7.15 16.37 -4.17
CA LYS A 5 -6.24 15.42 -4.77
C LYS A 5 -5.13 15.03 -3.79
N VAL A 6 -4.74 13.76 -3.80
CA VAL A 6 -3.61 13.24 -3.03
C VAL A 6 -2.45 12.94 -3.98
N HIS A 7 -1.25 13.31 -3.58
CA HIS A 7 -0.02 13.08 -4.32
C HIS A 7 0.98 12.28 -3.48
N GLY A 8 1.92 11.60 -4.15
CA GLY A 8 2.95 10.81 -3.48
C GLY A 8 2.44 9.44 -2.97
N LEU A 9 1.33 8.96 -3.54
CA LEU A 9 0.68 7.69 -3.20
C LEU A 9 0.56 6.84 -4.47
N SER A 10 0.94 5.57 -4.41
CA SER A 10 0.57 4.56 -5.40
C SER A 10 -0.38 3.56 -4.77
N GLU A 11 -1.39 3.13 -5.51
CA GLU A 11 -2.28 2.02 -5.15
C GLU A 11 -1.67 0.71 -5.64
N ILE A 12 -1.81 -0.34 -4.83
CA ILE A 12 -1.33 -1.68 -5.14
C ILE A 12 -2.38 -2.71 -4.76
N MET A 13 -2.55 -3.72 -5.60
CA MET A 13 -3.33 -4.92 -5.25
C MET A 13 -2.37 -5.96 -4.69
N ILE A 14 -2.68 -6.51 -3.54
CA ILE A 14 -1.85 -7.51 -2.87
C ILE A 14 -2.70 -8.67 -2.38
N PHE A 15 -2.16 -9.88 -2.45
CA PHE A 15 -2.65 -10.99 -1.66
C PHE A 15 -1.48 -11.77 -1.07
N HIS A 16 -1.76 -12.50 -0.01
CA HIS A 16 -0.84 -13.50 0.51
C HIS A 16 -1.59 -14.76 0.89
N CYS A 17 -0.96 -15.93 0.73
CA CYS A 17 -1.54 -17.20 1.14
C CYS A 17 -0.46 -18.19 1.60
N ASP A 18 -0.81 -19.07 2.53
CA ASP A 18 0.07 -20.15 2.95
C ASP A 18 -0.23 -21.42 2.15
N MET A 19 0.80 -22.01 1.55
CA MET A 19 0.72 -23.22 0.73
C MET A 19 1.66 -24.30 1.25
N ASP A 20 1.27 -25.56 1.13
CA ASP A 20 2.16 -26.68 1.43
C ASP A 20 3.37 -26.70 0.50
N LYS A 21 4.57 -26.85 1.05
CA LYS A 21 5.84 -26.87 0.29
C LYS A 21 5.82 -27.88 -0.85
N ASP A 22 5.39 -29.09 -0.57
CA ASP A 22 5.39 -30.18 -1.55
C ASP A 22 4.42 -29.87 -2.71
N ALA A 23 3.29 -29.23 -2.42
CA ALA A 23 2.32 -28.82 -3.45
C ALA A 23 2.91 -27.73 -4.35
N PHE A 24 3.57 -26.74 -3.76
CA PHE A 24 4.22 -25.67 -4.52
C PHE A 24 5.31 -26.22 -5.46
N PHE A 25 6.19 -27.10 -4.97
CA PHE A 25 7.28 -27.65 -5.79
C PHE A 25 6.82 -28.63 -6.88
N GLN A 26 5.60 -29.14 -6.80
CA GLN A 26 5.01 -30.02 -7.81
C GLN A 26 4.17 -29.28 -8.85
N MET A 27 3.87 -27.99 -8.62
CA MET A 27 3.01 -27.20 -9.48
C MET A 27 3.74 -26.85 -10.78
N GLU A 28 3.09 -27.12 -11.91
CA GLU A 28 3.63 -26.70 -13.20
C GLU A 28 3.50 -25.18 -13.38
N ARG A 29 4.39 -24.59 -14.17
CA ARG A 29 4.44 -23.12 -14.35
C ARG A 29 3.08 -22.51 -14.75
N ARG A 30 2.32 -23.21 -15.60
CA ARG A 30 1.01 -22.73 -16.05
C ARG A 30 -0.02 -22.76 -14.92
N GLU A 31 -0.04 -23.85 -14.16
CA GLU A 31 -0.94 -24.00 -13.01
C GLU A 31 -0.63 -22.94 -11.95
N TYR A 32 0.65 -22.61 -11.76
CA TYR A 32 1.05 -21.51 -10.88
C TYR A 32 0.52 -20.15 -11.35
N SER A 33 0.67 -19.82 -12.63
CA SER A 33 0.13 -18.56 -13.16
C SER A 33 -1.38 -18.47 -13.00
N ASP A 34 -2.10 -19.54 -13.39
CA ASP A 34 -3.56 -19.61 -13.31
C ASP A 34 -4.02 -19.48 -11.83
N PHE A 35 -3.32 -20.14 -10.90
CA PHE A 35 -3.57 -20.02 -9.46
C PHE A 35 -3.40 -18.58 -8.95
N ILE A 36 -2.32 -17.91 -9.32
CA ILE A 36 -2.04 -16.55 -8.87
C ILE A 36 -3.06 -15.55 -9.43
N ASP A 37 -3.42 -15.68 -10.72
CA ASP A 37 -4.41 -14.80 -11.34
C ASP A 37 -5.80 -15.00 -10.71
N ASP A 38 -6.20 -16.25 -10.41
CA ASP A 38 -7.43 -16.55 -9.67
C ASP A 38 -7.42 -15.92 -8.27
N LYS A 39 -6.28 -15.95 -7.57
CA LYS A 39 -6.11 -15.33 -6.25
C LYS A 39 -6.17 -13.81 -6.30
N PHE A 40 -5.57 -13.18 -7.31
CA PHE A 40 -5.76 -11.74 -7.51
C PHE A 40 -7.24 -11.40 -7.69
N ALA A 41 -7.97 -12.15 -8.52
CA ALA A 41 -9.37 -11.86 -8.80
C ALA A 41 -10.30 -12.06 -7.58
N SER A 42 -9.95 -12.94 -6.64
CA SER A 42 -10.86 -13.38 -5.56
C SER A 42 -10.45 -12.97 -4.15
N GLU A 43 -9.15 -12.81 -3.90
CA GLU A 43 -8.58 -12.68 -2.55
C GLU A 43 -7.64 -11.48 -2.40
N SER A 44 -7.29 -10.78 -3.50
CA SER A 44 -6.50 -9.57 -3.36
C SER A 44 -7.30 -8.44 -2.73
N TYR A 45 -6.55 -7.59 -2.03
CA TYR A 45 -7.06 -6.41 -1.38
C TYR A 45 -6.17 -5.22 -1.74
N GLN A 46 -6.77 -4.05 -1.62
CA GLN A 46 -6.11 -2.78 -1.88
C GLN A 46 -5.16 -2.44 -0.74
N ALA A 47 -3.95 -2.01 -1.09
CA ALA A 47 -3.02 -1.36 -0.19
C ALA A 47 -2.41 -0.14 -0.90
N PHE A 48 -1.58 0.60 -0.17
CA PHE A 48 -0.93 1.80 -0.68
C PHE A 48 0.56 1.76 -0.44
N ILE A 49 1.32 2.39 -1.34
CA ILE A 49 2.73 2.66 -1.16
C ILE A 49 2.93 4.17 -1.12
N LEU A 50 3.64 4.63 -0.09
CA LEU A 50 4.13 6.00 -0.07
C LEU A 50 5.38 6.13 -0.94
N ARG A 51 5.34 7.08 -1.88
CA ARG A 51 6.51 7.39 -2.70
C ARG A 51 7.55 8.13 -1.87
N GLU A 52 8.80 7.73 -2.07
CA GLU A 52 9.97 8.34 -1.44
C GLU A 52 10.84 9.00 -2.50
N SER A 53 11.37 10.17 -2.17
CA SER A 53 12.35 10.87 -3.00
C SER A 53 13.59 11.25 -2.19
N TYR A 54 14.70 11.44 -2.89
CA TYR A 54 15.93 11.93 -2.28
C TYR A 54 15.97 13.46 -2.32
N SER A 55 16.24 14.06 -1.17
CA SER A 55 16.58 15.47 -1.01
C SER A 55 18.03 15.62 -0.54
N ASP A 56 18.55 16.85 -0.58
CA ASP A 56 19.89 17.17 -0.04
C ASP A 56 20.06 16.78 1.45
N ASN A 57 18.95 16.63 2.18
CA ASN A 57 18.92 16.27 3.60
C ASN A 57 18.55 14.79 3.85
N GLY A 58 18.49 13.97 2.80
CA GLY A 58 18.14 12.54 2.89
C GLY A 58 16.79 12.20 2.24
N LEU A 59 16.32 11.00 2.54
CA LEU A 59 15.06 10.45 2.04
C LEU A 59 13.87 11.21 2.63
N ILE A 60 12.93 11.64 1.79
CA ILE A 60 11.69 12.31 2.19
C ILE A 60 10.49 11.58 1.59
N LEU A 61 9.35 11.66 2.27
CA LEU A 61 8.08 11.14 1.79
C LEU A 61 7.40 12.21 0.92
N ASP A 62 6.95 11.85 -0.27
CA ASP A 62 6.38 12.79 -1.26
C ASP A 62 4.92 13.16 -1.02
N PHE A 63 4.35 12.74 0.11
CA PHE A 63 2.92 12.83 0.42
C PHE A 63 2.42 14.28 0.52
N LYS A 64 1.40 14.61 -0.28
CA LYS A 64 0.75 15.94 -0.29
C LYS A 64 -0.75 15.83 -0.53
N ILE A 65 -1.50 16.81 -0.04
CA ILE A 65 -2.94 16.94 -0.25
C ILE A 65 -3.25 18.33 -0.81
N GLY A 66 -3.96 18.34 -1.94
CA GLY A 66 -4.26 19.51 -2.76
C GLY A 66 -3.28 19.73 -3.92
N ASP A 67 -3.68 20.51 -4.92
CA ASP A 67 -2.84 20.89 -6.08
C ASP A 67 -1.77 21.95 -5.70
N GLY A 68 -1.43 22.02 -4.41
CA GLY A 68 -0.48 22.91 -3.76
C GLY A 68 -0.30 22.50 -2.29
N ASN A 69 0.44 23.27 -1.49
CA ASN A 69 0.51 23.05 -0.03
C ASN A 69 -0.76 23.58 0.67
N GLU A 70 -1.94 23.18 0.19
CA GLU A 70 -3.24 23.65 0.69
C GLU A 70 -3.53 23.10 2.09
N ILE A 71 -3.13 21.84 2.33
CA ILE A 71 -3.14 21.20 3.64
C ILE A 71 -1.71 20.85 4.01
N LYS A 72 -1.22 21.38 5.13
CA LYS A 72 0.07 20.96 5.68
C LYS A 72 -0.03 19.50 6.13
N CYS A 73 0.78 18.63 5.56
CA CYS A 73 0.76 17.20 5.87
C CYS A 73 2.03 16.81 6.64
N ASN A 74 1.86 16.14 7.77
CA ASN A 74 2.94 15.41 8.44
C ASN A 74 2.66 13.91 8.27
N VAL A 75 3.71 13.10 8.13
CA VAL A 75 3.57 11.65 8.10
C VAL A 75 4.29 11.05 9.30
N GLU A 76 3.58 10.26 10.09
CA GLU A 76 4.14 9.43 11.14
C GLU A 76 4.07 7.97 10.68
N TYR A 77 5.22 7.33 10.59
CA TYR A 77 5.33 5.95 10.11
C TYR A 77 5.85 5.05 11.22
N SER A 78 5.19 3.91 11.41
CA SER A 78 5.63 2.83 12.30
C SER A 78 5.48 1.50 11.60
N GLU A 79 6.51 0.66 11.69
CA GLU A 79 6.48 -0.72 11.19
C GLU A 79 5.79 -1.66 12.18
N GLU A 80 4.87 -2.46 11.66
CA GLU A 80 4.26 -3.56 12.40
C GLU A 80 4.11 -4.76 11.45
N ASN A 81 4.76 -5.88 11.77
CA ASN A 81 4.56 -7.10 11.01
C ASN A 81 3.18 -7.70 11.36
N LEU A 82 2.19 -7.48 10.48
CA LEU A 82 0.82 -7.96 10.68
C LEU A 82 0.60 -9.38 10.15
N LEU A 83 1.62 -9.99 9.55
CA LEU A 83 1.52 -11.32 8.97
C LEU A 83 1.53 -12.41 10.06
N PRO A 84 0.60 -13.39 10.02
CA PRO A 84 0.56 -14.46 11.01
C PRO A 84 1.77 -15.39 10.89
N ALA A 85 2.12 -16.09 11.97
CA ALA A 85 3.17 -17.10 11.91
C ALA A 85 2.84 -18.20 10.88
N ILE A 86 3.85 -18.63 10.13
CA ILE A 86 3.71 -19.69 9.11
C ILE A 86 3.85 -21.06 9.81
N GLU A 87 2.96 -21.98 9.48
CA GLU A 87 3.00 -23.36 10.01
C GLU A 87 4.23 -24.14 9.49
N GLU A 88 4.65 -25.13 10.28
CA GLU A 88 5.72 -26.06 9.87
C GLU A 88 5.30 -26.80 8.58
N ASN A 89 6.17 -26.76 7.56
CA ASN A 89 5.97 -27.29 6.19
C ASN A 89 5.14 -26.43 5.21
N LYS A 90 4.71 -25.24 5.61
CA LYS A 90 4.13 -24.26 4.68
C LYS A 90 5.15 -23.23 4.20
N ILE A 91 4.86 -22.62 3.06
CA ILE A 91 5.47 -21.38 2.57
C ILE A 91 4.37 -20.35 2.45
N ARG A 92 4.71 -19.08 2.70
CA ARG A 92 3.81 -17.97 2.38
C ARG A 92 4.18 -17.43 1.02
N LEU A 93 3.21 -17.41 0.14
CA LEU A 93 3.28 -16.65 -1.09
C LEU A 93 2.80 -15.23 -0.81
N VAL A 94 3.55 -14.24 -1.24
CA VAL A 94 3.18 -12.82 -1.22
C VAL A 94 3.27 -12.31 -2.65
N CYS A 95 2.14 -11.85 -3.18
CA CYS A 95 2.02 -11.47 -4.58
C CYS A 95 1.37 -10.10 -4.68
N TRP A 96 1.91 -9.25 -5.54
CA TRP A 96 1.34 -7.92 -5.77
C TRP A 96 1.38 -7.51 -7.23
N GLU A 97 0.46 -6.62 -7.57
CA GLU A 97 0.33 -6.00 -8.88
C GLU A 97 0.07 -4.50 -8.69
N MET A 98 0.83 -3.68 -9.43
CA MET A 98 0.71 -2.22 -9.46
C MET A 98 0.47 -1.77 -10.91
N LEU A 99 -0.42 -0.80 -11.08
CA LEU A 99 -0.59 -0.10 -12.35
C LEU A 99 0.18 1.23 -12.34
N GLU A 100 0.57 1.69 -13.53
CA GLU A 100 1.42 2.88 -13.72
C GLU A 100 0.92 4.14 -13.00
N GLU A 101 -0.40 4.34 -12.98
CA GLU A 101 -1.01 5.56 -12.48
C GLU A 101 -1.99 5.27 -11.34
N THR A 102 -2.00 6.16 -10.34
CA THR A 102 -2.98 6.17 -9.25
C THR A 102 -3.55 7.57 -9.13
N ASN A 103 -4.87 7.69 -9.27
CA ASN A 103 -5.59 8.87 -8.86
C ASN A 103 -6.14 8.62 -7.46
N ALA A 104 -5.71 9.41 -6.48
CA ALA A 104 -6.24 9.37 -5.13
C ALA A 104 -6.80 10.73 -4.74
N THR A 105 -7.89 10.72 -3.97
CA THR A 105 -8.51 11.90 -3.38
C THR A 105 -8.88 11.64 -1.93
N VAL A 106 -9.16 12.70 -1.19
CA VAL A 106 -9.64 12.63 0.19
C VAL A 106 -10.58 13.80 0.46
N ASP A 107 -11.72 13.51 1.08
CA ASP A 107 -12.69 14.54 1.49
C ASP A 107 -12.34 15.09 2.87
N ILE A 108 -11.95 16.37 2.93
CA ILE A 108 -11.51 17.01 4.17
C ILE A 108 -12.58 18.01 4.65
N PRO A 109 -12.96 17.99 5.95
CA PRO A 109 -13.82 19.01 6.54
C PRO A 109 -13.27 20.44 6.40
N ASP A 110 -14.18 21.38 6.21
CA ASP A 110 -13.83 22.80 6.11
C ASP A 110 -13.18 23.24 7.44
N ASN A 111 -12.12 24.08 7.37
CA ASN A 111 -11.30 24.58 8.49
C ASN A 111 -10.14 23.68 8.97
N ILE A 112 -9.85 22.57 8.29
CA ILE A 112 -8.59 21.85 8.51
C ILE A 112 -7.52 22.45 7.60
N SER A 113 -6.42 22.91 8.18
CA SER A 113 -5.25 23.40 7.44
C SER A 113 -4.00 22.54 7.65
N GLU A 114 -4.04 21.60 8.60
CA GLU A 114 -2.95 20.68 8.92
C GLU A 114 -3.51 19.31 9.30
N LEU A 115 -2.91 18.26 8.75
CA LEU A 115 -3.19 16.87 9.06
C LEU A 115 -1.89 16.10 9.31
N THR A 116 -1.97 15.13 10.21
CA THR A 116 -0.96 14.10 10.39
C THR A 116 -1.54 12.78 9.91
N LEU A 117 -0.94 12.22 8.86
CA LEU A 117 -1.20 10.85 8.40
C LEU A 117 -0.35 9.89 9.24
N LYS A 118 -1.02 9.05 10.04
CA LYS A 118 -0.37 8.01 10.81
C LYS A 118 -0.51 6.68 10.09
N ILE A 119 0.61 6.06 9.77
CA ILE A 119 0.68 4.82 9.01
C ILE A 119 1.26 3.72 9.88
N LYS A 120 0.54 2.60 9.90
CA LYS A 120 1.09 1.32 10.32
C LYS A 120 1.53 0.57 9.07
N GLY A 121 2.82 0.67 8.79
CA GLY A 121 3.46 -0.06 7.72
C GLY A 121 3.33 -1.55 7.97
N ASN A 122 3.09 -2.29 6.90
CA ASN A 122 3.19 -3.74 6.90
C ASN A 122 3.79 -4.13 5.56
N THR A 123 5.04 -4.55 5.60
CA THR A 123 5.87 -4.75 4.40
C THR A 123 5.66 -6.13 3.82
N TYR A 124 4.65 -6.85 4.34
CA TYR A 124 4.33 -8.23 3.99
C TYR A 124 5.58 -9.13 3.98
N GLY A 125 6.54 -8.82 4.85
CA GLY A 125 7.80 -9.54 5.05
C GLY A 125 8.84 -9.37 3.94
N CYS A 126 8.51 -8.83 2.77
CA CYS A 126 9.44 -8.74 1.64
C CYS A 126 9.38 -7.43 0.85
N MET A 127 8.31 -6.64 0.91
CA MET A 127 8.13 -5.43 0.09
C MET A 127 9.14 -4.32 0.42
N ASP A 128 9.61 -4.26 1.66
CA ASP A 128 10.67 -3.34 2.09
C ASP A 128 11.97 -3.56 1.33
N ASP A 129 12.34 -4.82 1.05
CA ASP A 129 13.55 -5.16 0.30
C ASP A 129 13.48 -4.63 -1.15
N TRP A 130 12.27 -4.38 -1.65
CA TRP A 130 12.00 -3.78 -2.96
C TRP A 130 11.82 -2.25 -2.89
N GLY A 131 12.00 -1.65 -1.71
CA GLY A 131 11.83 -0.21 -1.49
C GLY A 131 10.37 0.24 -1.40
N ASN A 132 9.44 -0.70 -1.18
CA ASN A 132 8.01 -0.42 -1.14
C ASN A 132 7.50 -0.37 0.31
N LYS A 133 7.30 0.85 0.82
CA LYS A 133 6.65 1.08 2.12
C LYS A 133 5.14 0.93 2.01
N ALA A 134 4.71 -0.33 1.95
CA ALA A 134 3.33 -0.70 1.80
C ALA A 134 2.56 -0.58 3.12
N PHE A 135 1.31 -0.13 3.04
CA PHE A 135 0.42 -0.04 4.18
C PHE A 135 -1.04 -0.20 3.77
N GLU A 136 -1.81 -0.77 4.68
CA GLU A 136 -3.28 -0.82 4.62
C GLU A 136 -3.87 0.01 5.77
N ALA A 137 -3.28 -0.12 6.96
CA ALA A 137 -3.75 0.55 8.16
C ALA A 137 -3.18 1.97 8.27
N TYR A 138 -4.07 2.96 8.17
CA TYR A 138 -3.74 4.36 8.38
C TYR A 138 -4.86 5.11 9.08
N SER A 139 -4.55 6.32 9.56
CA SER A 139 -5.52 7.24 10.17
C SER A 139 -5.07 8.68 9.99
N PHE A 140 -6.04 9.60 9.94
CA PHE A 140 -5.78 11.02 9.79
C PHE A 140 -6.11 11.77 11.08
N PHE A 141 -5.14 12.53 11.58
CA PHE A 141 -5.29 13.34 12.79
C PHE A 141 -5.21 14.82 12.48
N ALA A 142 -6.09 15.63 13.08
CA ALA A 142 -5.89 17.08 13.20
C ALA A 142 -5.63 17.42 14.67
N GLY A 143 -4.38 17.77 14.99
CA GLY A 143 -3.94 17.84 16.39
C GLY A 143 -3.99 16.46 17.05
N ASN A 144 -4.85 16.28 18.05
CA ASN A 144 -5.00 15.02 18.79
C ASN A 144 -6.30 14.26 18.47
N GLU A 145 -7.05 14.72 17.47
CA GLU A 145 -8.36 14.15 17.12
C GLU A 145 -8.27 13.38 15.80
N ASP A 146 -8.68 12.11 15.83
CA ASP A 146 -8.87 11.30 14.64
C ASP A 146 -10.06 11.83 13.83
N LYS A 147 -9.86 12.04 12.54
CA LYS A 147 -10.85 12.62 11.63
C LYS A 147 -11.61 11.59 10.81
N ASN A 148 -11.28 10.30 10.94
CA ASN A 148 -11.93 9.19 10.24
C ASN A 148 -12.08 9.48 8.74
N LEU A 149 -10.96 9.86 8.11
CA LEU A 149 -10.87 10.18 6.69
C LEU A 149 -10.27 8.98 5.95
N PHE A 150 -10.68 8.80 4.70
CA PHE A 150 -10.27 7.67 3.87
C PHE A 150 -9.81 8.19 2.51
N PHE A 151 -8.83 7.51 1.93
CA PHE A 151 -8.50 7.69 0.53
C PHE A 151 -9.61 7.10 -0.34
N GLU A 152 -10.02 7.86 -1.35
CA GLU A 152 -10.76 7.35 -2.49
C GLU A 152 -9.80 7.30 -3.67
N SER A 153 -9.49 6.10 -4.16
CA SER A 153 -8.50 5.92 -5.21
C SER A 153 -8.94 4.97 -6.31
N GLU A 154 -8.36 5.19 -7.48
CA GLU A 154 -8.48 4.32 -8.64
C GLU A 154 -7.13 4.29 -9.36
N SER A 155 -6.62 3.07 -9.59
CA SER A 155 -5.44 2.83 -10.42
C SER A 155 -5.81 2.50 -11.87
N PHE A 156 -4.95 2.90 -12.81
CA PHE A 156 -5.17 2.69 -14.24
C PHE A 156 -3.85 2.75 -15.02
N GLY A 157 -3.91 2.42 -16.31
CA GLY A 157 -2.74 2.34 -17.18
C GLY A 157 -2.31 0.89 -17.42
N ASN A 158 -1.06 0.70 -17.83
CA ASN A 158 -0.51 -0.65 -17.94
C ASN A 158 -0.09 -1.18 -16.56
N THR A 159 0.12 -2.49 -16.46
CA THR A 159 0.82 -3.08 -15.31
C THR A 159 2.25 -2.55 -15.29
N GLU A 160 2.57 -1.79 -14.24
CA GLU A 160 3.92 -1.29 -13.98
C GLU A 160 4.78 -2.41 -13.43
N GLU A 161 4.26 -3.12 -12.42
CA GLU A 161 4.97 -4.19 -11.74
C GLU A 161 4.02 -5.32 -11.33
N LYS A 162 4.47 -6.56 -11.52
CA LYS A 162 3.80 -7.76 -10.99
C LYS A 162 4.86 -8.72 -10.46
N LEU A 163 4.82 -9.00 -9.16
CA LEU A 163 5.81 -9.82 -8.47
C LEU A 163 5.14 -10.93 -7.67
N PHE A 164 5.79 -12.10 -7.68
CA PHE A 164 5.35 -13.29 -6.95
C PHE A 164 6.54 -13.82 -6.16
N TYR A 165 6.40 -13.92 -4.85
CA TYR A 165 7.42 -14.41 -3.94
C TYR A 165 6.89 -15.56 -3.09
#